data_AF-A0A3Q3C683-F1
#
_entry.id   AF-A0A3Q3C683-F1
#
_cell.length_a   1.000
_cell.length_b   1.000
_cell.length_c   1.000
_cell.angle_alpha   90.00
_cell.angle_beta   90.00
_cell.angle_gamma   90.00
#
_symmetry.space_group_name_H-M   'P 1'
#
loop_
_entity.id
_entity.type
_entity.pdbx_description
1 polymer ?
#
loop_
_entity_poly.entity_id
_entity_poly.type
_entity_poly.pdbx_seq_one_letter_code
_entity_poly.pdbx_strand_id
1 'polypeptide(L)'
;MRLVNMAGVRLRRAAEEEEKERPPPPPPVSHHQFNSMKNKFFNELTHLPMPMWAVGAIVVVVLALVGCLGFCIYKKCFNKGKKPKKARERKGGRGRRKKDKEGEEGEEKKEGKEEEEKESFGKLEYTLDYNFTDNQLIVGILQAQDLPAMDMGGTSDPYVKVYMLPDKKKKFETKVQRKNLCPVFNETFTFKIPYSELGGQTLVLQVFDFDRFGKHDVIGEIKIPMNSIDLGQPIHEWRDLVGGEKEEVKVKRNSVISVFPFVVLQHNGKRIKKKKTSVKQNTLNPYFNESFSFEIPFSQIQKLQVLITVYDYDKLGSNDPIGKCWIGYGASGVGLRHWSDMLANPRRPVAQWHTLLPEEEVDAALKAPIR
;
A
#
# COMPACT_ATOMS: atom_id res chain seq x y z
N MET A 1 5.47 -31.82 -48.24
CA MET A 1 6.08 -32.28 -49.52
C MET A 1 7.59 -32.08 -49.39
N ARG A 2 8.37 -33.17 -49.58
CA ARG A 2 9.85 -33.34 -49.50
C ARG A 2 10.54 -33.02 -48.16
N LEU A 3 11.51 -33.77 -47.63
CA LEU A 3 12.00 -35.17 -47.74
C LEU A 3 13.08 -35.30 -46.62
N VAL A 4 12.97 -36.35 -45.81
CA VAL A 4 14.01 -37.25 -45.24
C VAL A 4 15.30 -36.70 -44.56
N ASN A 5 15.26 -36.77 -43.22
CA ASN A 5 16.13 -37.46 -42.24
C ASN A 5 17.48 -38.12 -42.64
N MET A 6 18.54 -37.92 -41.84
CA MET A 6 19.44 -38.94 -41.20
C MET A 6 20.57 -38.19 -40.45
N ALA A 7 20.70 -38.32 -39.11
CA ALA A 7 21.61 -39.22 -38.36
C ALA A 7 23.08 -39.12 -38.84
N GLY A 8 24.14 -38.91 -38.05
CA GLY A 8 24.44 -38.98 -36.62
C GLY A 8 25.92 -39.41 -36.47
N VAL A 9 26.50 -39.30 -35.26
CA VAL A 9 27.80 -39.85 -34.79
C VAL A 9 28.97 -38.84 -34.63
N ARG A 10 29.89 -39.21 -33.73
CA ARG A 10 30.48 -38.50 -32.58
C ARG A 10 32.03 -38.61 -32.62
N LEU A 11 32.68 -37.62 -31.99
CA LEU A 11 33.97 -37.66 -31.25
C LEU A 11 35.28 -38.12 -31.92
N ARG A 12 36.30 -37.26 -31.84
CA ARG A 12 37.62 -37.57 -31.22
C ARG A 12 38.38 -36.27 -30.86
N ARG A 13 39.07 -36.32 -29.72
CA ARG A 13 40.02 -35.33 -29.20
C ARG A 13 41.31 -35.34 -30.04
N ALA A 14 41.93 -34.17 -30.19
CA ALA A 14 43.37 -34.02 -30.35
C ALA A 14 43.78 -32.75 -29.59
N ALA A 15 44.76 -32.89 -28.71
CA ALA A 15 45.47 -31.82 -28.03
C ALA A 15 46.74 -31.55 -28.83
N GLU A 16 47.08 -30.29 -29.06
CA GLU A 16 48.45 -29.86 -29.31
C GLU A 16 48.57 -28.38 -28.93
N GLU A 17 49.57 -28.12 -28.09
CA GLU A 17 49.97 -26.83 -27.58
C GLU A 17 50.73 -26.08 -28.69
N GLU A 18 50.40 -24.81 -28.90
CA GLU A 18 51.31 -23.89 -29.59
C GLU A 18 51.35 -22.56 -28.83
N GLU A 19 52.49 -22.34 -28.20
CA GLU A 19 52.90 -21.14 -27.48
C GLU A 19 53.09 -19.99 -28.48
N LYS A 20 52.32 -18.92 -28.35
CA LYS A 20 52.54 -17.67 -29.10
C LYS A 20 52.43 -16.46 -28.16
N GLU A 21 53.50 -15.67 -28.15
CA GLU A 21 53.82 -14.57 -27.24
C GLU A 21 52.64 -13.64 -26.88
N ARG A 22 52.56 -13.27 -25.61
CA ARG A 22 51.68 -12.21 -25.11
C ARG A 22 52.16 -10.84 -25.61
N PRO A 23 51.25 -9.96 -26.08
CA PRO A 23 51.61 -8.58 -26.41
C PRO A 23 52.02 -7.80 -25.14
N PRO A 24 52.96 -6.84 -25.24
CA PRO A 24 53.39 -6.04 -24.11
C PRO A 24 52.26 -5.18 -23.53
N PRO A 25 52.28 -4.87 -22.22
CA PRO A 25 51.26 -4.05 -21.58
C PRO A 25 51.25 -2.62 -22.13
N PRO A 26 50.06 -1.96 -22.18
CA PRO A 26 49.94 -0.61 -22.69
C PRO A 26 50.70 0.41 -21.81
N PRO A 27 51.22 1.51 -22.41
CA PRO A 27 51.94 2.53 -21.68
C PRO A 27 51.05 3.26 -20.65
N PRO A 28 51.63 3.82 -19.57
CA PRO A 28 50.87 4.52 -18.54
C PRO A 28 50.15 5.74 -19.12
N VAL A 29 48.87 5.87 -18.78
CA VAL A 29 48.02 7.02 -19.16
C VAL A 29 48.66 8.29 -18.60
N SER A 30 49.16 9.14 -19.49
CA SER A 30 49.79 10.39 -19.12
C SER A 30 48.73 11.41 -18.67
N HIS A 31 49.13 12.26 -17.71
CA HIS A 31 48.38 13.38 -17.12
C HIS A 31 47.81 14.40 -18.15
N HIS A 32 48.08 14.20 -19.44
CA HIS A 32 47.62 15.02 -20.56
C HIS A 32 46.16 14.73 -20.98
N GLN A 33 45.65 13.50 -20.80
CA GLN A 33 44.26 13.17 -21.17
C GLN A 33 43.22 13.81 -20.22
N PHE A 34 43.55 13.91 -18.93
CA PHE A 34 42.67 14.50 -17.93
C PHE A 34 42.51 16.03 -18.13
N ASN A 35 43.59 16.71 -18.50
CA ASN A 35 43.57 18.15 -18.80
C ASN A 35 42.79 18.46 -20.10
N SER A 36 42.85 17.58 -21.11
CA SER A 36 42.07 17.75 -22.34
C SER A 36 40.56 17.60 -22.10
N MET A 37 40.14 16.68 -21.22
CA MET A 37 38.74 16.54 -20.81
C MET A 37 38.25 17.70 -19.95
N LYS A 38 39.06 18.17 -18.98
CA LYS A 38 38.74 19.37 -18.18
C LYS A 38 38.54 20.60 -19.06
N ASN A 39 39.41 20.81 -20.05
CA ASN A 39 39.35 21.99 -20.92
C ASN A 39 38.15 21.94 -21.89
N LYS A 40 37.75 20.75 -22.35
CA LYS A 40 36.51 20.58 -23.14
C LYS A 40 35.25 20.80 -22.29
N PHE A 41 35.24 20.31 -21.05
CA PHE A 41 34.12 20.49 -20.13
C PHE A 41 33.93 21.95 -19.69
N PHE A 42 35.03 22.67 -19.42
CA PHE A 42 34.98 24.11 -19.11
C PHE A 42 34.57 24.97 -20.31
N ASN A 43 34.90 24.57 -21.54
CA ASN A 43 34.48 25.30 -22.76
C ASN A 43 33.01 25.09 -23.14
N GLU A 44 32.37 23.99 -22.71
CA GLU A 44 30.91 23.82 -22.88
C GLU A 44 30.11 24.56 -21.81
N LEU A 45 30.70 24.78 -20.62
CA LEU A 45 30.04 25.49 -19.52
C LEU A 45 29.91 27.02 -19.76
N THR A 46 30.69 27.58 -20.69
CA THR A 46 30.69 29.02 -21.02
C THR A 46 29.62 29.44 -22.02
N HIS A 47 28.86 28.50 -22.60
CA HIS A 47 27.83 28.81 -23.60
C HIS A 47 26.40 28.91 -23.02
N LEU A 48 26.25 28.80 -21.70
CA LEU A 48 25.00 29.10 -20.99
C LEU A 48 25.03 30.55 -20.48
N PRO A 49 23.96 31.36 -20.68
CA PRO A 49 23.96 32.78 -20.36
C PRO A 49 23.73 33.01 -18.86
N MET A 50 24.61 32.48 -18.03
CA MET A 50 24.47 32.50 -16.58
C MET A 50 25.74 33.10 -15.97
N PRO A 51 25.63 34.20 -15.19
CA PRO A 51 26.78 34.83 -14.57
C PRO A 51 27.48 33.86 -13.60
N MET A 52 28.81 34.00 -13.44
CA MET A 52 29.63 33.00 -12.72
C MET A 52 29.18 32.73 -11.27
N TRP A 53 28.55 33.70 -10.61
CA TRP A 53 27.96 33.50 -9.27
C TRP A 53 26.79 32.51 -9.28
N ALA A 54 26.01 32.43 -10.36
CA ALA A 54 24.90 31.50 -10.50
C ALA A 54 25.38 30.06 -10.72
N VAL A 55 26.50 29.87 -11.43
CA VAL A 55 27.17 28.57 -11.55
C VAL A 55 27.69 28.12 -10.18
N GLY A 56 28.31 29.03 -9.42
CA GLY A 56 28.73 28.77 -8.04
C GLY A 56 27.55 28.36 -7.14
N ALA A 57 26.41 29.06 -7.23
CA ALA A 57 25.21 28.74 -6.48
C ALA A 57 24.64 27.35 -6.86
N ILE A 58 24.60 27.01 -8.15
CA ILE A 58 24.14 25.69 -8.62
C ILE A 58 25.05 24.58 -8.11
N VAL A 59 26.37 24.77 -8.13
CA VAL A 59 27.32 23.78 -7.61
C VAL A 59 27.14 23.59 -6.09
N VAL A 60 26.92 24.68 -5.33
CA VAL A 60 26.64 24.58 -3.88
C VAL A 60 25.32 23.85 -3.63
N VAL A 61 24.27 24.13 -4.41
CA VAL A 61 22.98 23.44 -4.30
C VAL A 61 23.10 21.96 -4.67
N VAL A 62 23.84 21.62 -5.73
CA VAL A 62 24.08 20.22 -6.13
C VAL A 62 24.91 19.49 -5.07
N LEU A 63 25.95 20.11 -4.51
CA LEU A 63 26.73 19.52 -3.41
C LEU A 63 25.91 19.35 -2.13
N ALA A 64 25.02 20.31 -1.82
CA ALA A 64 24.09 20.19 -0.70
C ALA A 64 23.06 19.06 -0.95
N LEU A 65 22.53 18.92 -2.16
CA LEU A 65 21.61 17.84 -2.53
C LEU A 65 22.28 16.47 -2.51
N VAL A 66 23.50 16.35 -3.03
CA VAL A 66 24.29 15.10 -2.98
C VAL A 66 24.68 14.77 -1.53
N GLY A 67 25.02 15.77 -0.72
CA GLY A 67 25.27 15.62 0.71
C GLY A 67 24.03 15.18 1.49
N CYS A 68 22.86 15.75 1.19
CA CYS A 68 21.58 15.35 1.78
C CYS A 68 21.17 13.93 1.35
N LEU A 69 21.34 13.57 0.07
CA LEU A 69 21.07 12.21 -0.41
C LEU A 69 22.04 11.20 0.19
N GLY A 70 23.32 11.55 0.33
CA GLY A 70 24.34 10.75 1.02
C GLY A 70 24.01 10.56 2.51
N PHE A 71 23.57 11.62 3.20
CA PHE A 71 23.13 11.57 4.60
C PHE A 71 21.85 10.74 4.77
N CYS A 72 20.91 10.82 3.83
CA CYS A 72 19.69 9.99 3.81
C CYS A 72 20.01 8.50 3.58
N ILE A 73 20.93 8.18 2.68
CA ILE A 73 21.39 6.80 2.45
C ILE A 73 22.20 6.30 3.65
N TYR A 74 23.04 7.14 4.26
CA TYR A 74 23.77 6.82 5.49
C TYR A 74 22.81 6.52 6.65
N LYS A 75 21.76 7.33 6.85
CA LYS A 75 20.73 7.09 7.88
C LYS A 75 19.88 5.84 7.58
N LYS A 76 19.64 5.50 6.31
CA LYS A 76 18.88 4.31 5.88
C LYS A 76 19.71 3.01 5.97
N CYS A 77 21.02 3.08 5.80
CA CYS A 77 21.92 1.93 5.87
C CYS A 77 22.48 1.67 7.29
N PHE A 78 22.67 2.70 8.13
CA PHE A 78 23.29 2.54 9.46
C PHE A 78 22.32 2.51 10.66
N ASN A 79 21.02 2.80 10.50
CA ASN A 79 20.04 2.69 11.59
C ASN A 79 19.12 1.46 11.51
N LYS A 80 19.61 0.36 10.91
CA LYS A 80 19.10 -0.99 11.19
C LYS A 80 20.05 -1.67 12.18
N GLY A 81 19.99 -1.25 13.45
CA GLY A 81 20.83 -1.82 14.49
C GLY A 81 20.36 -1.43 15.89
N LYS A 82 19.52 -2.30 16.47
CA LYS A 82 19.20 -2.44 17.91
C LYS A 82 18.48 -1.24 18.59
N LYS A 83 17.19 -1.43 18.89
CA LYS A 83 16.49 -0.65 19.92
C LYS A 83 17.27 -0.77 21.25
N PRO A 84 17.70 0.34 21.90
CA PRO A 84 18.31 0.25 23.22
C PRO A 84 17.24 0.02 24.28
N LYS A 85 17.38 -1.06 25.06
CA LYS A 85 16.73 -1.23 26.37
C LYS A 85 17.14 -0.05 27.25
N LYS A 86 16.24 0.88 27.55
CA LYS A 86 16.53 1.98 28.46
C LYS A 86 16.57 1.46 29.90
N ALA A 87 17.69 1.74 30.53
CA ALA A 87 17.97 1.50 31.93
C ALA A 87 16.94 2.21 32.82
N ARG A 88 16.41 1.46 33.78
CA ARG A 88 15.54 1.94 34.85
C ARG A 88 16.41 2.55 35.94
N GLU A 89 16.48 3.88 35.99
CA GLU A 89 17.07 4.58 37.12
C GLU A 89 16.08 4.63 38.29
N ARG A 90 16.61 4.36 39.49
CA ARG A 90 15.88 4.16 40.74
C ARG A 90 15.63 5.48 41.46
N LYS A 91 14.40 5.58 41.99
CA LYS A 91 13.98 6.13 43.30
C LYS A 91 14.50 7.51 43.75
N GLY A 92 13.53 8.39 44.02
CA GLY A 92 13.70 9.57 44.87
C GLY A 92 12.40 10.07 45.51
N GLY A 93 11.54 9.17 46.02
CA GLY A 93 10.38 9.55 46.83
C GLY A 93 10.79 9.77 48.29
N ARG A 94 10.60 10.99 48.81
CA ARG A 94 10.78 11.32 50.24
C ARG A 94 9.41 11.63 50.85
N GLY A 95 8.67 10.58 51.21
CA GLY A 95 7.43 10.66 51.99
C GLY A 95 7.66 10.00 53.36
N ARG A 96 7.49 10.79 54.42
CA ARG A 96 7.76 10.43 55.82
C ARG A 96 6.43 10.20 56.54
N ARG A 97 6.22 8.99 57.07
CA ARG A 97 5.42 8.56 58.25
C ARG A 97 5.19 7.04 58.11
N LYS A 98 5.04 6.18 59.13
CA LYS A 98 5.44 6.04 60.55
C LYS A 98 4.70 4.75 60.97
N LYS A 99 5.41 3.71 61.46
CA LYS A 99 4.92 2.56 62.30
C LYS A 99 3.75 1.69 61.73
N ASP A 100 3.66 0.38 61.89
CA ASP A 100 4.04 -0.53 62.98
C ASP A 100 4.54 -1.90 62.45
N LYS A 101 4.85 -2.77 63.42
CA LYS A 101 5.62 -4.01 63.39
C LYS A 101 4.67 -5.23 63.51
N GLU A 102 5.21 -6.40 63.14
CA GLU A 102 4.79 -7.79 63.47
C GLU A 102 4.00 -8.58 62.41
N GLY A 103 4.43 -9.84 62.21
CA GLY A 103 3.53 -10.95 61.84
C GLY A 103 3.83 -11.70 60.53
N GLU A 104 4.71 -12.71 60.63
CA GLU A 104 4.61 -14.06 60.05
C GLU A 104 4.45 -14.36 58.54
N GLU A 105 5.08 -15.48 58.20
CA GLU A 105 5.29 -16.09 56.90
C GLU A 105 4.01 -16.68 56.30
N GLY A 106 3.88 -16.52 54.98
CA GLY A 106 2.93 -17.22 54.15
C GLY A 106 3.41 -17.18 52.71
N GLU A 107 4.10 -18.23 52.27
CA GLU A 107 4.39 -18.46 50.85
C GLU A 107 3.09 -18.71 50.10
N GLU A 108 2.65 -17.74 49.30
CA GLU A 108 1.72 -17.98 48.18
C GLU A 108 2.39 -17.62 46.87
N LYS A 109 2.52 -18.64 46.00
CA LYS A 109 2.91 -18.52 44.60
C LYS A 109 1.96 -17.54 43.89
N LYS A 110 2.44 -16.33 43.58
CA LYS A 110 1.85 -15.49 42.54
C LYS A 110 2.37 -15.94 41.18
N GLU A 111 1.52 -16.63 40.44
CA GLU A 111 1.66 -16.77 38.99
C GLU A 111 1.74 -15.36 38.38
N GLY A 112 2.91 -15.02 37.86
CA GLY A 112 3.11 -13.81 37.09
C GLY A 112 2.39 -13.95 35.75
N LYS A 113 1.21 -13.35 35.63
CA LYS A 113 0.71 -12.95 34.32
C LYS A 113 1.59 -11.81 33.84
N GLU A 114 2.39 -12.07 32.82
CA GLU A 114 3.01 -11.03 32.00
C GLU A 114 1.87 -10.19 31.41
N GLU A 115 1.63 -9.01 31.96
CA GLU A 115 0.81 -7.99 31.31
C GLU A 115 1.60 -7.51 30.09
N GLU A 116 1.22 -7.96 28.90
CA GLU A 116 1.65 -7.32 27.65
C GLU A 116 1.34 -5.82 27.76
N GLU A 117 2.36 -4.97 27.71
CA GLU A 117 2.20 -3.51 27.63
C GLU A 117 1.44 -3.19 26.34
N LYS A 118 0.10 -3.03 26.45
CA LYS A 118 -0.73 -2.57 25.33
C LYS A 118 -0.25 -1.18 24.94
N GLU A 119 0.20 -1.03 23.69
CA GLU A 119 0.50 0.27 23.10
C GLU A 119 -0.76 1.15 23.17
N SER A 120 -0.70 2.20 23.99
CA SER A 120 -1.77 3.20 24.10
C SER A 120 -1.57 4.27 23.04
N PHE A 121 -2.63 4.54 22.26
CA PHE A 121 -2.63 5.60 21.25
C PHE A 121 -3.20 6.92 21.80
N GLY A 122 -3.57 6.96 23.08
CA GLY A 122 -4.25 8.09 23.72
C GLY A 122 -5.77 8.04 23.58
N LYS A 123 -6.45 9.11 24.00
CA LYS A 123 -7.91 9.25 23.96
C LYS A 123 -8.31 10.56 23.32
N LEU A 124 -9.47 10.59 22.68
CA LEU A 124 -10.06 11.79 22.09
C LEU A 124 -11.45 12.04 22.70
N GLU A 125 -11.68 13.29 23.09
CA GLU A 125 -12.97 13.82 23.52
C GLU A 125 -13.65 14.54 22.37
N TYR A 126 -14.90 14.18 22.10
CA TYR A 126 -15.68 14.76 21.03
C TYR A 126 -17.15 14.89 21.42
N THR A 127 -17.87 15.68 20.63
CA THR A 127 -19.32 15.79 20.69
C THR A 127 -19.96 15.45 19.35
N LEU A 128 -21.14 14.84 19.38
CA LEU A 128 -21.96 14.59 18.20
C LEU A 128 -23.38 15.08 18.47
N ASP A 129 -23.91 15.87 17.56
CA ASP A 129 -25.30 16.33 17.61
C ASP A 129 -25.89 16.32 16.20
N TYR A 130 -27.20 16.09 16.09
CA TYR A 130 -27.88 16.11 14.81
C TYR A 130 -29.00 17.14 14.82
N ASN A 131 -28.85 18.16 13.98
CA ASN A 131 -29.89 19.15 13.77
C ASN A 131 -30.88 18.64 12.71
N PHE A 132 -32.04 18.18 13.18
CA PHE A 132 -33.14 17.69 12.35
C PHE A 132 -33.80 18.77 11.50
N THR A 133 -33.73 20.04 11.90
CA THR A 133 -34.30 21.17 11.15
C THR A 133 -33.47 21.46 9.90
N ASP A 134 -32.14 21.49 10.06
CA ASP A 134 -31.21 21.87 9.01
C ASP A 134 -30.56 20.68 8.28
N ASN A 135 -30.95 19.45 8.64
CA ASN A 135 -30.42 18.18 8.13
C ASN A 135 -28.89 18.12 8.19
N GLN A 136 -28.34 18.38 9.38
CA GLN A 136 -26.91 18.57 9.59
C GLN A 136 -26.40 17.79 10.80
N LEU A 137 -25.38 16.95 10.59
CA LEU A 137 -24.59 16.37 11.65
C LEU A 137 -23.51 17.37 12.07
N ILE A 138 -23.48 17.68 13.36
CA ILE A 138 -22.54 18.59 14.01
C ILE A 138 -21.55 17.73 14.81
N VAL A 139 -20.26 17.88 14.51
CA VAL A 139 -19.17 17.11 15.12
C VAL A 139 -18.25 18.10 15.81
N GLY A 140 -18.18 18.06 17.14
CA GLY A 140 -17.24 18.86 17.93
C GLY A 140 -16.00 18.04 18.29
N ILE A 141 -14.81 18.57 18.01
CA ILE A 141 -13.53 18.02 18.43
C ILE A 141 -13.02 18.89 19.56
N LEU A 142 -13.02 18.36 20.79
CA LEU A 142 -12.72 19.13 21.99
C LEU A 142 -11.24 19.06 22.34
N GLN A 143 -10.77 17.89 22.75
CA GLN A 143 -9.38 17.70 23.19
C GLN A 143 -8.95 16.23 23.11
N ALA A 144 -7.65 15.99 23.12
CA ALA A 144 -7.08 14.66 23.26
C ALA A 144 -6.16 14.57 24.49
N GLN A 145 -5.93 13.37 24.99
CA GLN A 145 -5.05 13.09 26.13
C GLN A 145 -4.15 11.88 25.85
N ASP A 146 -2.96 11.91 26.45
CA ASP A 146 -1.98 10.82 26.43
C ASP A 146 -1.60 10.36 25.02
N LEU A 147 -1.48 11.29 24.07
CA LEU A 147 -0.99 10.96 22.73
C LEU A 147 0.48 10.52 22.78
N PRO A 148 0.89 9.51 22.00
CA PRO A 148 2.28 9.09 21.91
C PRO A 148 3.14 10.17 21.23
N ALA A 149 4.38 10.30 21.68
CA ALA A 149 5.36 11.15 21.03
C ALA A 149 5.89 10.51 19.74
N MET A 150 5.55 11.11 18.61
CA MET A 150 5.98 10.65 17.28
C MET A 150 7.25 11.37 16.79
N ASP A 151 7.52 12.60 17.25
CA ASP A 151 8.73 13.33 16.90
C ASP A 151 9.96 12.87 17.69
N MET A 152 11.15 13.03 17.07
CA MET A 152 12.45 12.84 17.74
C MET A 152 12.62 13.70 19.00
N GLY A 153 11.84 14.77 19.14
CA GLY A 153 11.85 15.67 20.30
C GLY A 153 11.08 15.15 21.52
N GLY A 154 10.42 13.99 21.44
CA GLY A 154 9.59 13.47 22.53
C GLY A 154 8.23 14.17 22.66
N THR A 155 7.78 14.82 21.58
CA THR A 155 6.47 15.47 21.48
C THR A 155 5.76 15.04 20.19
N SER A 156 4.57 15.56 19.96
CA SER A 156 3.87 15.51 18.67
C SER A 156 3.25 16.87 18.37
N ASP A 157 3.01 17.13 17.09
CA ASP A 157 2.26 18.26 16.56
C ASP A 157 0.85 17.78 16.10
N PRO A 158 -0.06 17.39 17.01
CA PRO A 158 -1.30 16.72 16.62
C PRO A 158 -2.32 17.61 15.91
N TYR A 159 -3.07 17.01 14.98
CA TYR A 159 -4.31 17.53 14.42
C TYR A 159 -5.27 16.40 14.06
N VAL A 160 -6.57 16.68 13.95
CA VAL A 160 -7.60 15.68 13.70
C VAL A 160 -8.22 15.90 12.32
N LYS A 161 -8.25 14.85 11.50
CA LYS A 161 -9.05 14.79 10.28
C LYS A 161 -10.42 14.18 10.58
N VAL A 162 -11.48 14.83 10.10
CA VAL A 162 -12.87 14.42 10.31
C VAL A 162 -13.52 14.20 8.95
N TYR A 163 -14.03 12.99 8.69
CA TYR A 163 -14.67 12.65 7.42
C TYR A 163 -15.67 11.50 7.57
N MET A 164 -16.54 11.33 6.57
CA MET A 164 -17.54 10.27 6.52
C MET A 164 -17.11 9.16 5.56
N LEU A 165 -17.43 7.91 5.86
CA LEU A 165 -17.37 6.79 4.92
C LEU A 165 -18.78 6.45 4.45
N PRO A 166 -18.97 6.09 3.16
CA PRO A 166 -17.94 5.87 2.15
C PRO A 166 -17.41 7.15 1.47
N ASP A 167 -18.06 8.31 1.67
CA ASP A 167 -17.69 9.56 0.98
C ASP A 167 -16.44 10.24 1.56
N LYS A 168 -15.27 9.82 1.11
CA LYS A 168 -13.97 10.43 1.49
C LYS A 168 -13.71 11.81 0.87
N LYS A 169 -14.65 12.42 0.12
CA LYS A 169 -14.39 13.69 -0.59
C LYS A 169 -14.41 14.90 0.35
N LYS A 170 -15.35 14.94 1.29
CA LYS A 170 -15.44 16.02 2.28
C LYS A 170 -14.65 15.62 3.52
N LYS A 171 -13.49 16.25 3.69
CA LYS A 171 -12.63 16.11 4.87
C LYS A 171 -12.47 17.47 5.52
N PHE A 172 -12.64 17.52 6.83
CA PHE A 172 -12.27 18.67 7.64
C PHE A 172 -11.03 18.34 8.44
N GLU A 173 -10.26 19.38 8.78
CA GLU A 173 -9.04 19.23 9.57
C GLU A 173 -9.06 20.31 10.65
N THR A 174 -8.70 19.94 11.88
CA THR A 174 -8.44 20.92 12.94
C THR A 174 -7.15 21.67 12.67
N LYS A 175 -6.93 22.75 13.43
CA LYS A 175 -5.63 23.38 13.53
C LYS A 175 -4.63 22.43 14.17
N VAL A 176 -3.38 22.55 13.71
CA VAL A 176 -2.23 21.82 14.26
C VAL A 176 -1.83 22.43 15.60
N GLN A 177 -1.79 21.60 16.63
CA GLN A 177 -1.33 21.98 17.97
C GLN A 177 0.13 21.56 18.13
N ARG A 178 1.06 22.51 18.20
CA ARG A 178 2.49 22.18 18.19
C ARG A 178 3.00 21.68 19.55
N LYS A 179 3.81 20.63 19.53
CA LYS A 179 4.54 20.04 20.65
C LYS A 179 3.66 19.78 21.86
N ASN A 180 2.49 19.18 21.62
CA ASN A 180 1.47 18.98 22.65
C ASN A 180 0.89 17.56 22.58
N LEU A 181 1.07 16.79 23.67
CA LEU A 181 0.51 15.42 23.78
C LEU A 181 -0.91 15.39 24.36
N CYS A 182 -1.39 16.53 24.88
CA CYS A 182 -2.76 16.74 25.36
C CYS A 182 -3.37 17.99 24.69
N PRO A 183 -3.57 17.96 23.36
CA PRO A 183 -4.05 19.12 22.61
C PRO A 183 -5.50 19.46 22.94
N VAL A 184 -5.81 20.75 22.99
CA VAL A 184 -7.17 21.29 23.04
C VAL A 184 -7.46 21.94 21.69
N PHE A 185 -8.47 21.42 20.98
CA PHE A 185 -8.88 21.87 19.66
C PHE A 185 -10.06 22.85 19.76
N ASN A 186 -11.14 22.44 20.42
CA ASN A 186 -12.41 23.18 20.51
C ASN A 186 -12.92 23.66 19.14
N GLU A 187 -12.93 22.76 18.16
CA GLU A 187 -13.38 23.04 16.79
C GLU A 187 -14.65 22.26 16.48
N THR A 188 -15.55 22.83 15.69
CA THR A 188 -16.82 22.20 15.31
C THR A 188 -16.96 22.16 13.80
N PHE A 189 -17.36 20.99 13.28
CA PHE A 189 -17.53 20.72 11.87
C PHE A 189 -18.97 20.30 11.59
N THR A 190 -19.47 20.64 10.41
CA THR A 190 -20.87 20.39 10.05
C THR A 190 -20.96 19.65 8.71
N PHE A 191 -21.63 18.51 8.74
CA PHE A 191 -21.93 17.70 7.56
C PHE A 191 -23.40 17.83 7.19
N LYS A 192 -23.67 18.38 6.00
CA LYS A 192 -25.01 18.45 5.42
C LYS A 192 -25.40 17.09 4.85
N ILE A 193 -26.01 16.23 5.68
CA ILE A 193 -26.39 14.85 5.36
C ILE A 193 -27.81 14.62 5.90
N PRO A 194 -28.78 14.26 5.05
CA PRO A 194 -30.12 13.88 5.50
C PRO A 194 -30.10 12.67 6.45
N TYR A 195 -30.97 12.67 7.46
CA TYR A 195 -31.00 11.62 8.49
C TYR A 195 -31.21 10.21 7.89
N SER A 196 -32.01 10.12 6.81
CA SER A 196 -32.25 8.87 6.07
C SER A 196 -31.00 8.26 5.44
N GLU A 197 -30.00 9.09 5.10
CA GLU A 197 -28.75 8.65 4.49
C GLU A 197 -27.64 8.44 5.52
N LEU A 198 -27.87 8.83 6.77
CA LEU A 198 -26.86 8.82 7.82
C LEU A 198 -26.56 7.40 8.32
N GLY A 199 -27.57 6.54 8.44
CA GLY A 199 -27.43 5.19 8.99
C GLY A 199 -26.50 4.26 8.21
N GLY A 200 -26.28 4.53 6.91
CA GLY A 200 -25.34 3.79 6.07
C GLY A 200 -23.90 4.30 6.12
N GLN A 201 -23.62 5.33 6.93
CA GLN A 201 -22.33 6.00 6.98
C GLN A 201 -21.58 5.74 8.30
N THR A 202 -20.27 5.91 8.23
CA THR A 202 -19.37 5.83 9.39
C THR A 202 -18.60 7.12 9.51
N LEU A 203 -18.73 7.81 10.65
CA LEU A 203 -17.88 8.95 10.98
C LEU A 203 -16.49 8.46 11.36
N VAL A 204 -15.46 9.08 10.81
CA VAL A 204 -14.07 8.78 11.11
C VAL A 204 -13.39 10.02 11.67
N LEU A 205 -12.84 9.88 12.87
CA LEU A 205 -11.99 10.86 13.54
C LEU A 205 -10.58 10.29 13.55
N GLN A 206 -9.65 10.89 12.80
CA GLN A 206 -8.29 10.36 12.67
C GLN A 206 -7.28 11.41 13.13
N VAL A 207 -6.49 11.06 14.14
CA VAL A 207 -5.47 11.92 14.72
C VAL A 207 -4.14 11.68 14.00
N PHE A 208 -3.54 12.77 13.53
CA PHE A 208 -2.26 12.79 12.83
C PHE A 208 -1.25 13.62 13.60
N ASP A 209 0.02 13.25 13.45
CA ASP A 209 1.18 14.06 13.80
C ASP A 209 1.63 14.88 12.58
N PHE A 210 1.75 16.19 12.73
CA PHE A 210 2.17 17.06 11.63
C PHE A 210 3.69 17.08 11.49
N ASP A 211 4.19 16.59 10.36
CA ASP A 211 5.59 16.72 9.97
C ASP A 211 5.83 17.88 9.02
N ARG A 212 6.75 18.78 9.37
CA ARG A 212 7.18 19.85 8.45
C ARG A 212 7.82 19.30 7.17
N PHE A 213 8.54 18.19 7.30
CA PHE A 213 9.31 17.59 6.21
C PHE A 213 9.07 16.09 6.19
N GLY A 214 7.99 15.65 5.55
CA GLY A 214 7.68 14.23 5.49
C GLY A 214 6.21 13.97 5.22
N LYS A 215 5.87 12.69 5.29
CA LYS A 215 4.47 12.26 5.34
C LYS A 215 4.06 12.30 6.81
N HIS A 216 2.92 12.93 7.10
CA HIS A 216 2.36 13.00 8.44
C HIS A 216 2.06 11.59 8.97
N ASP A 217 2.47 11.33 10.21
CA ASP A 217 2.25 10.04 10.86
C ASP A 217 0.85 9.95 11.45
N VAL A 218 0.20 8.78 11.29
CA VAL A 218 -1.09 8.52 11.91
C VAL A 218 -0.84 8.11 13.35
N ILE A 219 -1.43 8.84 14.30
CA ILE A 219 -1.37 8.51 15.72
C ILE A 219 -2.43 7.46 16.04
N GLY A 220 -3.68 7.70 15.63
CA GLY A 220 -4.78 6.77 15.87
C GLY A 220 -6.09 7.24 15.26
N GLU A 221 -7.12 6.40 15.34
CA GLU A 221 -8.43 6.69 14.78
C GLU A 221 -9.58 6.17 15.65
N ILE A 222 -10.73 6.80 15.47
CA ILE A 222 -12.04 6.36 15.97
C ILE A 222 -12.98 6.26 14.77
N LYS A 223 -13.62 5.11 14.62
CA LYS A 223 -14.66 4.85 13.62
C LYS A 223 -15.99 4.65 14.33
N ILE A 224 -16.97 5.48 14.01
CA ILE A 224 -18.29 5.48 14.64
C ILE A 224 -19.32 5.16 13.56
N PRO A 225 -19.86 3.94 13.51
CA PRO A 225 -20.99 3.62 12.66
C PRO A 225 -22.21 4.43 13.11
N MET A 226 -22.78 5.24 12.23
CA MET A 226 -23.90 6.12 12.61
C MET A 226 -25.18 5.36 12.95
N ASN A 227 -25.31 4.10 12.52
CA ASN A 227 -26.40 3.21 12.93
C ASN A 227 -26.30 2.71 14.37
N SER A 228 -25.15 2.85 15.02
CA SER A 228 -24.91 2.33 16.38
C SER A 228 -25.14 3.37 17.49
N ILE A 229 -25.41 4.62 17.10
CA ILE A 229 -25.56 5.75 18.02
C ILE A 229 -26.97 6.31 17.95
N ASP A 230 -27.50 6.72 19.10
CA ASP A 230 -28.75 7.46 19.18
C ASP A 230 -28.44 8.96 19.17
N LEU A 231 -28.86 9.64 18.10
CA LEU A 231 -28.69 11.08 17.91
C LEU A 231 -29.89 11.90 18.39
N GLY A 232 -30.80 11.29 19.17
CA GLY A 232 -31.90 12.01 19.81
C GLY A 232 -31.45 13.03 20.86
N GLN A 233 -30.22 12.89 21.38
CA GLN A 233 -29.58 13.85 22.27
C GLN A 233 -28.11 14.09 21.87
N PRO A 234 -27.55 15.28 22.18
CA PRO A 234 -26.13 15.52 21.99
C PRO A 234 -25.28 14.51 22.77
N ILE A 235 -24.39 13.82 22.07
CA ILE A 235 -23.41 12.91 22.65
C ILE A 235 -22.18 13.72 23.02
N HIS A 236 -21.63 13.46 24.21
CA HIS A 236 -20.35 14.01 24.67
C HIS A 236 -19.62 12.91 25.43
N GLU A 237 -18.53 12.38 24.87
CA GLU A 237 -17.80 11.28 25.47
C GLU A 237 -16.31 11.26 25.11
N TRP A 238 -15.56 10.51 25.93
CA TRP A 238 -14.18 10.13 25.67
C TRP A 238 -14.14 8.76 25.00
N ARG A 239 -13.32 8.62 23.94
CA ARG A 239 -12.99 7.31 23.37
C ARG A 239 -11.50 7.12 23.21
N ASP A 240 -11.06 5.88 23.46
CA ASP A 240 -9.69 5.44 23.21
C ASP A 240 -9.42 5.42 21.69
N LEU A 241 -8.25 5.91 21.30
CA LEU A 241 -7.77 5.83 19.93
C LEU A 241 -7.31 4.40 19.62
N VAL A 242 -7.65 3.91 18.44
CA VAL A 242 -7.15 2.64 17.91
C VAL A 242 -6.04 2.92 16.90
N GLY A 243 -5.04 2.05 16.81
CA GLY A 243 -3.96 2.17 15.83
C GLY A 243 -4.53 2.35 14.41
N GLY A 244 -4.22 3.49 13.79
CA GLY A 244 -4.82 3.85 12.50
C GLY A 244 -4.12 3.21 11.31
N GLU A 245 -4.89 2.81 10.30
CA GLU A 245 -4.34 2.40 9.01
C GLU A 245 -3.61 3.59 8.38
N LYS A 246 -2.32 3.41 8.04
CA LYS A 246 -1.55 4.43 7.33
C LYS A 246 -2.26 4.72 6.01
N GLU A 247 -2.75 5.94 5.83
CA GLU A 247 -3.43 6.38 4.61
C GLU A 247 -2.46 6.17 3.42
N GLU A 248 -2.58 5.08 2.67
CA GLU A 248 -1.93 4.95 1.38
C GLU A 248 -2.60 5.95 0.45
N VAL A 249 -1.86 7.00 0.10
CA VAL A 249 -2.34 8.08 -0.77
C VAL A 249 -2.51 7.50 -2.19
N LYS A 250 -3.65 6.84 -2.46
CA LYS A 250 -4.18 6.69 -3.82
C LYS A 250 -4.97 7.96 -4.12
N VAL A 251 -4.33 8.96 -4.73
CA VAL A 251 -5.01 10.14 -5.28
C VAL A 251 -5.89 9.68 -6.46
N LYS A 252 -7.08 9.16 -6.20
CA LYS A 252 -8.11 8.94 -7.22
C LYS A 252 -9.04 10.16 -7.26
N ARG A 253 -8.52 11.29 -7.78
CA ARG A 253 -9.37 12.41 -8.22
C ARG A 253 -10.15 11.91 -9.45
N ASN A 254 -11.46 11.72 -9.28
CA ASN A 254 -12.43 11.29 -10.30
C ASN A 254 -12.07 9.96 -10.98
N SER A 255 -12.13 8.83 -10.25
CA SER A 255 -12.14 7.51 -10.91
C SER A 255 -13.44 7.33 -11.69
N VAL A 256 -13.40 7.74 -12.94
CA VAL A 256 -14.26 7.21 -13.99
C VAL A 256 -13.90 5.73 -14.12
N ILE A 257 -14.66 4.87 -13.44
CA ILE A 257 -14.44 3.41 -13.43
C ILE A 257 -14.37 2.94 -14.88
N SER A 258 -13.23 2.41 -15.28
CA SER A 258 -12.97 2.05 -16.66
C SER A 258 -12.60 0.58 -16.69
N VAL A 259 -13.43 -0.29 -17.24
CA VAL A 259 -13.28 -1.73 -17.05
C VAL A 259 -12.96 -2.47 -18.34
N PHE A 260 -12.14 -3.51 -18.24
CA PHE A 260 -11.89 -4.43 -19.34
C PHE A 260 -11.54 -5.85 -18.84
N PRO A 261 -12.14 -6.88 -19.44
CA PRO A 261 -11.69 -8.26 -19.29
C PRO A 261 -10.36 -8.53 -19.99
N PHE A 262 -9.56 -9.35 -19.34
CA PHE A 262 -8.40 -10.02 -19.90
C PHE A 262 -8.65 -11.52 -19.89
N VAL A 263 -8.66 -12.12 -21.08
CA VAL A 263 -8.84 -13.56 -21.28
C VAL A 263 -7.48 -14.21 -21.50
N VAL A 264 -7.17 -15.24 -20.72
CA VAL A 264 -5.93 -16.01 -20.78
C VAL A 264 -6.26 -17.48 -21.02
N LEU A 265 -5.67 -18.05 -22.07
CA LEU A 265 -5.69 -19.49 -22.31
C LEU A 265 -4.42 -20.11 -21.74
N GLN A 266 -4.58 -21.16 -20.93
CA GLN A 266 -3.51 -21.83 -20.20
C GLN A 266 -3.60 -23.35 -20.37
N HIS A 267 -2.45 -24.00 -20.44
CA HIS A 267 -2.31 -25.47 -20.48
C HIS A 267 -1.26 -25.91 -19.48
N ASN A 268 -1.62 -26.83 -18.56
CA ASN A 268 -0.74 -27.30 -17.48
C ASN A 268 -0.03 -26.16 -16.73
N GLY A 269 -0.77 -25.13 -16.29
CA GLY A 269 -0.16 -24.00 -15.58
C GLY A 269 0.55 -22.98 -16.49
N LYS A 270 0.88 -23.34 -17.73
CA LYS A 270 1.60 -22.46 -18.66
C LYS A 270 0.62 -21.69 -19.54
N ARG A 271 0.70 -20.36 -19.46
CA ARG A 271 -0.05 -19.46 -20.34
C ARG A 271 0.38 -19.65 -21.80
N ILE A 272 -0.59 -19.95 -22.66
CA ILE A 272 -0.40 -20.10 -24.11
C ILE A 272 -0.66 -18.78 -24.82
N LYS A 273 -1.86 -18.21 -24.62
CA LYS A 273 -2.32 -17.02 -25.34
C LYS A 273 -3.09 -16.11 -24.41
N LYS A 274 -3.06 -14.81 -24.67
CA LYS A 274 -3.74 -13.80 -23.86
C LYS A 274 -4.35 -12.76 -24.79
N LYS A 275 -5.61 -12.43 -24.57
CA LYS A 275 -6.41 -11.49 -25.38
C LYS A 275 -7.15 -10.53 -24.47
N LYS A 276 -7.20 -9.26 -24.84
CA LYS A 276 -7.82 -8.18 -24.07
C LYS A 276 -9.04 -7.68 -24.85
N THR A 277 -10.10 -7.29 -24.15
CA THR A 277 -11.22 -6.56 -24.76
C THR A 277 -10.90 -5.08 -24.95
N SER A 278 -11.80 -4.34 -25.59
CA SER A 278 -11.88 -2.88 -25.46
C SER A 278 -12.10 -2.44 -24.01
N VAL A 279 -11.67 -1.23 -23.68
CA VAL A 279 -11.90 -0.61 -22.37
C VAL A 279 -13.24 0.13 -22.40
N LYS A 280 -14.12 -0.17 -21.46
CA LYS A 280 -15.41 0.51 -21.29
C LYS A 280 -15.29 1.51 -20.15
N GLN A 281 -15.35 2.79 -20.48
CA GLN A 281 -15.22 3.87 -19.50
C GLN A 281 -16.58 4.18 -18.86
N ASN A 282 -16.54 4.63 -17.62
CA ASN A 282 -17.68 5.17 -16.86
C ASN A 282 -18.87 4.22 -16.71
N THR A 283 -18.62 2.92 -16.51
CA THR A 283 -19.72 1.96 -16.32
C THR A 283 -19.34 0.83 -15.38
N LEU A 284 -20.29 0.47 -14.51
CA LEU A 284 -20.25 -0.73 -13.67
C LEU A 284 -20.87 -1.95 -14.38
N ASN A 285 -21.62 -1.72 -15.47
CA ASN A 285 -22.30 -2.74 -16.26
C ASN A 285 -21.79 -2.69 -17.71
N PRO A 286 -20.52 -3.03 -17.95
CA PRO A 286 -19.93 -2.91 -19.28
C PRO A 286 -20.53 -3.92 -20.26
N TYR A 287 -20.84 -3.46 -21.48
CA TYR A 287 -21.22 -4.30 -22.60
C TYR A 287 -20.09 -4.39 -23.63
N PHE A 288 -19.51 -5.58 -23.80
CA PHE A 288 -18.36 -5.79 -24.70
C PHE A 288 -18.79 -6.32 -26.07
N ASN A 289 -19.54 -7.42 -26.11
CA ASN A 289 -19.89 -8.14 -27.35
C ASN A 289 -18.70 -8.40 -28.28
N GLU A 290 -17.56 -8.77 -27.68
CA GLU A 290 -16.32 -9.08 -28.40
C GLU A 290 -16.10 -10.59 -28.39
N SER A 291 -15.75 -11.16 -29.54
CA SER A 291 -15.45 -12.59 -29.67
C SER A 291 -13.95 -12.86 -29.76
N PHE A 292 -13.49 -13.92 -29.12
CA PHE A 292 -12.11 -14.36 -29.18
C PHE A 292 -11.99 -15.79 -29.70
N SER A 293 -11.25 -15.98 -30.79
CA SER A 293 -10.96 -17.33 -31.32
C SER A 293 -9.61 -17.85 -30.84
N PHE A 294 -9.55 -19.13 -30.48
CA PHE A 294 -8.33 -19.84 -30.13
C PHE A 294 -8.25 -21.13 -30.94
N GLU A 295 -7.07 -21.42 -31.49
CA GLU A 295 -6.80 -22.66 -32.19
C GLU A 295 -6.29 -23.68 -31.19
N ILE A 296 -7.07 -24.74 -30.98
CA ILE A 296 -6.84 -25.73 -29.93
C ILE A 296 -6.91 -27.13 -30.54
N PRO A 297 -5.82 -27.92 -30.49
CA PRO A 297 -5.89 -29.34 -30.79
C PRO A 297 -6.81 -30.06 -29.79
N PHE A 298 -7.72 -30.90 -30.29
CA PHE A 298 -8.67 -31.62 -29.43
C PHE A 298 -7.98 -32.50 -28.38
N SER A 299 -6.78 -33.03 -28.69
CA SER A 299 -5.97 -33.81 -27.75
C SER A 299 -5.57 -33.06 -26.48
N GLN A 300 -5.60 -31.72 -26.50
CA GLN A 300 -5.21 -30.87 -25.38
C GLN A 300 -6.41 -30.34 -24.58
N ILE A 301 -7.64 -30.49 -25.09
CA ILE A 301 -8.84 -29.82 -24.55
C ILE A 301 -9.11 -30.14 -23.08
N GLN A 302 -8.80 -31.36 -22.65
CA GLN A 302 -9.05 -31.83 -21.29
C GLN A 302 -8.13 -31.18 -20.25
N LYS A 303 -6.99 -30.61 -20.66
CA LYS A 303 -5.99 -29.98 -19.78
C LYS A 303 -5.93 -28.47 -19.92
N LEU A 304 -6.90 -27.89 -20.66
CA LEU A 304 -6.96 -26.46 -20.89
C LEU A 304 -7.78 -25.75 -19.84
N GLN A 305 -7.34 -24.53 -19.54
CA GLN A 305 -7.98 -23.60 -18.64
C GLN A 305 -8.13 -22.27 -19.38
N VAL A 306 -9.31 -21.66 -19.27
CA VAL A 306 -9.56 -20.30 -19.72
C VAL A 306 -9.80 -19.45 -18.49
N LEU A 307 -8.89 -18.53 -18.22
CA LEU A 307 -8.97 -17.59 -17.12
C LEU A 307 -9.47 -16.25 -17.65
N ILE A 308 -10.42 -15.65 -16.96
CA ILE A 308 -10.98 -14.34 -17.27
C ILE A 308 -10.76 -13.47 -16.05
N THR A 309 -9.92 -12.44 -16.17
CA THR A 309 -9.68 -11.45 -15.13
C THR A 309 -10.26 -10.12 -15.58
N VAL A 310 -11.14 -9.51 -14.80
CA VAL A 310 -11.67 -8.17 -15.07
C VAL A 310 -10.80 -7.16 -14.32
N TYR A 311 -10.31 -6.15 -15.04
CA TYR A 311 -9.46 -5.09 -14.49
C TYR A 311 -10.19 -3.75 -14.44
N ASP A 312 -9.89 -2.95 -13.42
CA ASP A 312 -10.07 -1.50 -13.42
C ASP A 312 -8.87 -0.87 -14.13
N TYR A 313 -9.14 -0.14 -15.20
CA TYR A 313 -8.19 0.55 -16.03
C TYR A 313 -7.91 1.92 -15.44
N ASP A 314 -6.73 2.04 -14.85
CA ASP A 314 -6.22 3.31 -14.37
C ASP A 314 -5.32 3.93 -15.44
N LYS A 315 -5.68 5.13 -15.92
CA LYS A 315 -4.87 5.87 -16.92
C LYS A 315 -3.47 6.21 -16.41
N LEU A 316 -3.32 6.38 -15.10
CA LEU A 316 -2.11 6.79 -14.42
C LEU A 316 -1.86 5.83 -13.24
N GLY A 317 -1.32 4.65 -13.53
CA GLY A 317 -1.04 3.63 -12.52
C GLY A 317 -0.97 2.21 -13.09
N SER A 318 -0.81 1.24 -12.20
CA SER A 318 -1.04 -0.18 -12.49
C SER A 318 -2.54 -0.45 -12.50
N ASN A 319 -3.02 -1.26 -13.46
CA ASN A 319 -4.42 -1.69 -13.47
C ASN A 319 -4.68 -2.65 -12.30
N ASP A 320 -5.67 -2.34 -11.48
CA ASP A 320 -6.06 -3.17 -10.34
C ASP A 320 -7.04 -4.27 -10.80
N PRO A 321 -6.83 -5.56 -10.45
CA PRO A 321 -7.78 -6.63 -10.75
C PRO A 321 -9.04 -6.46 -9.89
N ILE A 322 -10.20 -6.38 -10.53
CA ILE A 322 -11.51 -6.35 -9.86
C ILE A 322 -11.88 -7.76 -9.38
N GLY A 323 -11.60 -8.75 -10.21
CA GLY A 323 -11.87 -10.14 -9.88
C GLY A 323 -11.56 -11.06 -11.04
N LYS A 324 -11.57 -12.36 -10.76
CA LYS A 324 -11.11 -13.40 -11.67
C LYS A 324 -12.04 -14.60 -11.59
N CYS A 325 -12.22 -15.27 -12.71
CA CYS A 325 -12.84 -16.59 -12.76
C CYS A 325 -12.10 -17.46 -13.78
N TRP A 326 -12.35 -18.76 -13.74
CA TRP A 326 -11.81 -19.68 -14.73
C TRP A 326 -12.80 -20.78 -15.07
N ILE A 327 -12.66 -21.31 -16.28
CA ILE A 327 -13.39 -22.47 -16.77
C ILE A 327 -12.40 -23.49 -17.34
N GLY A 328 -12.79 -24.76 -17.36
CA GLY A 328 -11.95 -25.85 -17.86
C GLY A 328 -11.34 -26.72 -16.77
N TYR A 329 -10.14 -27.22 -17.03
CA TYR A 329 -9.48 -28.21 -16.20
C TYR A 329 -9.30 -27.72 -14.75
N GLY A 330 -9.71 -28.54 -13.78
CA GLY A 330 -9.63 -28.21 -12.35
C GLY A 330 -10.63 -27.15 -11.88
N ALA A 331 -11.56 -26.68 -12.74
CA ALA A 331 -12.67 -25.85 -12.29
C ALA A 331 -13.69 -26.67 -11.48
N SER A 332 -14.41 -26.01 -10.58
CA SER A 332 -15.53 -26.58 -9.84
C SER A 332 -16.82 -25.80 -10.10
N GLY A 333 -17.96 -26.35 -9.67
CA GLY A 333 -19.27 -25.69 -9.76
C GLY A 333 -19.64 -25.21 -11.17
N VAL A 334 -19.95 -23.91 -11.28
CA VAL A 334 -20.38 -23.25 -12.53
C VAL A 334 -19.30 -23.32 -13.61
N GLY A 335 -18.02 -23.21 -13.24
CA GLY A 335 -16.89 -23.26 -14.18
C GLY A 335 -16.75 -24.60 -14.88
N LEU A 336 -16.94 -25.68 -14.11
CA LEU A 336 -16.95 -27.05 -14.63
C LEU A 336 -18.17 -27.30 -15.50
N ARG A 337 -19.36 -26.94 -15.01
CA ARG A 337 -20.62 -27.12 -15.76
C ARG A 337 -20.58 -26.42 -17.12
N HIS A 338 -20.14 -25.17 -17.16
CA HIS A 338 -20.03 -24.42 -18.42
C HIS A 338 -19.10 -25.13 -19.41
N TRP A 339 -17.96 -25.63 -18.93
CA TRP A 339 -17.00 -26.36 -19.77
C TRP A 339 -17.57 -27.69 -20.29
N SER A 340 -18.24 -28.45 -19.42
CA SER A 340 -18.92 -29.68 -19.79
C SER A 340 -20.02 -29.46 -20.83
N ASP A 341 -20.86 -28.43 -20.65
CA ASP A 341 -21.94 -28.08 -21.57
C ASP A 341 -21.39 -27.66 -22.94
N MET A 342 -20.28 -26.91 -22.96
CA MET A 342 -19.57 -26.54 -24.19
C MET A 342 -19.05 -27.77 -24.95
N LEU A 343 -18.45 -28.75 -24.25
CA LEU A 343 -17.93 -29.97 -24.86
C LEU A 343 -19.05 -30.92 -25.33
N ALA A 344 -20.15 -30.98 -24.60
CA ALA A 344 -21.30 -31.83 -24.93
C ALA A 344 -22.10 -31.30 -26.14
N ASN A 345 -22.05 -29.99 -26.41
CA ASN A 345 -22.80 -29.34 -27.48
C ASN A 345 -21.87 -28.72 -28.55
N PRO A 346 -21.17 -29.53 -29.35
CA PRO A 346 -20.25 -29.02 -30.35
C PRO A 346 -20.95 -28.08 -31.34
N ARG A 347 -20.28 -26.98 -31.70
CA ARG A 347 -20.77 -25.93 -32.61
C ARG A 347 -21.98 -25.12 -32.10
N ARG A 348 -22.42 -25.34 -30.86
CA ARG A 348 -23.44 -24.49 -30.23
C ARG A 348 -22.79 -23.62 -29.16
N PRO A 349 -22.92 -22.28 -29.25
CA PRO A 349 -22.43 -21.42 -28.19
C PRO A 349 -23.22 -21.66 -26.90
N VAL A 350 -22.51 -21.72 -25.77
CA VAL A 350 -23.11 -21.77 -24.44
C VAL A 350 -22.86 -20.43 -23.77
N ALA A 351 -23.92 -19.83 -23.24
CA ALA A 351 -23.84 -18.58 -22.49
C ALA A 351 -24.18 -18.87 -21.03
N GLN A 352 -23.30 -18.44 -20.12
CA GLN A 352 -23.47 -18.67 -18.69
C GLN A 352 -22.83 -17.55 -17.88
N TRP A 353 -23.50 -17.13 -16.82
CA TRP A 353 -22.97 -16.17 -15.86
C TRP A 353 -21.97 -16.84 -14.92
N HIS A 354 -20.90 -16.12 -14.58
CA HIS A 354 -19.88 -16.54 -13.62
C HIS A 354 -19.68 -15.45 -12.58
N THR A 355 -19.63 -15.84 -11.31
CA THR A 355 -19.26 -14.93 -10.22
C THR A 355 -17.75 -14.73 -10.24
N LEU A 356 -17.30 -13.48 -10.18
CA LEU A 356 -15.89 -13.16 -10.03
C LEU A 356 -15.45 -13.41 -8.59
N LEU A 357 -14.31 -14.06 -8.41
CA LEU A 357 -13.67 -14.29 -7.13
C LEU A 357 -12.43 -13.39 -7.00
N PRO A 358 -11.92 -13.16 -5.78
CA PRO A 358 -10.62 -12.53 -5.58
C PRO A 358 -9.53 -13.25 -6.39
N GLU A 359 -8.62 -12.50 -7.03
CA GLU A 359 -7.57 -13.09 -7.88
C GLU A 359 -6.69 -14.09 -7.12
N GLU A 360 -6.41 -13.79 -5.84
CA GLU A 360 -5.60 -14.65 -4.97
C GLU A 360 -6.25 -16.02 -4.71
N GLU A 361 -7.57 -16.06 -4.54
CA GLU A 361 -8.31 -17.31 -4.33
C GLU A 361 -8.30 -18.19 -5.57
N VAL A 362 -8.48 -17.59 -6.75
CA VAL A 362 -8.41 -18.30 -8.03
C VAL A 362 -7.00 -18.84 -8.26
N ASP A 363 -5.98 -18.03 -8.00
CA ASP A 363 -4.58 -18.44 -8.19
C ASP A 363 -4.16 -19.53 -7.18
N ALA A 364 -4.69 -19.49 -5.96
CA ALA A 364 -4.52 -20.56 -4.98
C ALA A 364 -5.21 -21.86 -5.45
N ALA A 365 -6.46 -21.77 -5.93
CA ALA A 365 -7.19 -22.92 -6.46
C ALA A 365 -6.50 -23.57 -7.66
N LEU A 366 -5.91 -22.77 -8.55
CA LEU A 366 -5.16 -23.26 -9.71
C LEU A 366 -3.84 -23.97 -9.34
N LYS A 367 -3.26 -23.66 -8.18
CA LYS A 367 -2.06 -24.31 -7.65
C LYS A 367 -2.37 -25.55 -6.81
N ALA A 368 -3.60 -25.66 -6.31
CA ALA A 368 -4.00 -26.80 -5.50
C ALA A 368 -3.96 -28.10 -6.32
N PRO A 369 -3.54 -29.23 -5.72
CA PRO A 369 -3.66 -30.52 -6.37
C PRO A 369 -5.14 -30.82 -6.63
N ILE A 370 -5.45 -31.20 -7.86
CA ILE A 370 -6.79 -31.60 -8.26
C ILE A 370 -7.08 -32.93 -7.57
N ARG A 371 -8.06 -32.92 -6.65
CA ARG A 371 -8.50 -34.11 -5.92
C ARG A 371 -9.25 -35.07 -6.83
#